data_AF-A0A937LVQ9-F1
#
_entry.id   AF-A0A937LVQ9-F1
#
_cell.length_a   1.000
_cell.length_b   1.000
_cell.length_c   1.000
_cell.angle_alpha   90.00
_cell.angle_beta   90.00
_cell.angle_gamma   90.00
#
_symmetry.space_group_name_H-M   'P 1'
#
loop_
_entity.id
_entity.type
_entity.pdbx_description
1 polymer ?
#
loop_
_entity_poly.entity_id
_entity_poly.type
_entity_poly.pdbx_seq_one_letter_code
_entity_poly.pdbx_strand_id
1 'polypeptide(L)'
;MNIQSFSMISSAYSNPLSFGDFSGLNKTIYYFSHIFADQKFMTIFSILFGASILLVASGNEAKGLNAFKMHYRRMVILACIGLLHLYCLWYGDILFMYAVMGMLAYPARNKTAKFMLITASILLMINAAVYYTATEAMPYMSQADIQELATDWVPSSEAIEEEIFANQSNWIAQTSYRTQMATEMLFSGTFYYCRVLALMLIGMAMIKLNFFGERFNNKSLLMQAIFCSLLGVFLILNRLNYNIYSNFPISAMFDQENYWGSLMMGYAYICLIIVFCRFKVLNRVKSYLSQVGRLALTNYLVQTIICTFIFYGWGLGKFGTFERKDQLLLVICIWVFQILFSVRWMKTFRVGPFEWLWRSLTYGSVQNIKKT
;
A
#
# COMPACT_ATOMS: atom_id res chain seq x y z
N MET A 1 4.97 8.83 1.96
CA MET A 1 4.11 7.93 2.76
C MET A 1 4.96 6.83 3.35
N ASN A 2 5.17 5.66 2.73
CA ASN A 2 6.00 4.61 3.35
C ASN A 2 7.42 5.07 3.70
N ILE A 3 8.02 5.97 2.92
CA ILE A 3 9.34 6.53 3.25
C ILE A 3 9.37 7.22 4.63
N GLN A 4 8.25 7.80 5.09
CA GLN A 4 8.16 8.42 6.41
C GLN A 4 8.25 7.35 7.50
N SER A 5 7.52 6.24 7.40
CA SER A 5 7.62 5.13 8.38
C SER A 5 8.92 4.33 8.30
N PHE A 6 9.74 4.52 7.26
CA PHE A 6 11.13 4.06 7.26
C PHE A 6 12.10 5.05 7.93
N SER A 7 11.77 6.34 7.97
CA SER A 7 12.73 7.43 8.18
C SER A 7 12.46 8.27 9.42
N MET A 8 11.24 8.28 9.91
CA MET A 8 10.73 9.15 10.99
C MET A 8 9.97 8.29 11.98
N ILE A 9 9.79 8.85 13.18
CA ILE A 9 8.97 8.22 14.21
C ILE A 9 7.54 7.95 13.74
N SER A 10 6.92 6.93 14.30
CA SER A 10 5.59 6.42 13.99
C SER A 10 4.52 7.51 13.97
N SER A 11 4.48 8.36 15.01
CA SER A 11 3.50 9.44 15.15
C SER A 11 3.57 10.47 14.02
N ALA A 12 4.75 10.71 13.43
CA ALA A 12 4.93 11.69 12.35
C ALA A 12 4.31 11.28 11.01
N TYR A 13 3.90 10.02 10.89
CA TYR A 13 3.09 9.55 9.76
C TYR A 13 1.70 10.19 9.77
N SER A 14 1.07 10.26 10.95
CA SER A 14 -0.31 10.75 11.12
C SER A 14 -0.36 12.22 11.55
N ASN A 15 0.55 12.64 12.43
CA ASN A 15 0.68 14.01 12.93
C ASN A 15 2.02 14.62 12.48
N PRO A 16 2.07 15.46 11.44
CA PRO A 16 3.32 15.99 10.95
C PRO A 16 4.00 16.99 11.88
N LEU A 17 3.32 17.43 12.95
CA LEU A 17 3.86 18.30 13.99
C LEU A 17 4.61 17.54 15.08
N SER A 18 4.43 16.21 15.19
CA SER A 18 5.06 15.43 16.25
C SER A 18 6.58 15.28 16.08
N PHE A 19 7.07 15.37 14.84
CA PHE A 19 8.50 15.28 14.54
C PHE A 19 8.89 15.93 13.20
N GLY A 20 10.02 16.63 13.23
CA GLY A 20 10.61 17.34 12.10
C GLY A 20 9.91 18.65 11.76
N ASP A 21 10.55 19.45 10.90
CA ASP A 21 9.99 20.71 10.45
C ASP A 21 8.73 20.51 9.57
N PHE A 22 7.70 21.31 9.86
CA PHE A 22 6.45 21.36 9.11
C PHE A 22 6.19 22.77 8.52
N SER A 23 7.23 23.37 7.96
CA SER A 23 7.14 24.64 7.26
C SER A 23 7.59 24.53 5.80
N GLY A 24 7.42 25.62 5.04
CA GLY A 24 7.90 25.76 3.66
C GLY A 24 7.69 24.53 2.78
N LEU A 25 8.79 24.02 2.23
CA LEU A 25 8.79 22.88 1.31
C LEU A 25 8.31 21.58 1.97
N ASN A 26 8.61 21.35 3.25
CA ASN A 26 8.19 20.15 3.98
C ASN A 26 6.66 20.07 4.07
N LYS A 27 6.00 21.20 4.33
CA LYS A 27 4.53 21.31 4.33
C LYS A 27 3.96 21.07 2.93
N THR A 28 4.52 21.66 1.88
CA THR A 28 4.07 21.43 0.49
C THR A 28 4.20 19.97 0.08
N ILE A 29 5.30 19.30 0.44
CA ILE A 29 5.50 17.88 0.15
C ILE A 29 4.48 17.02 0.89
N TYR A 30 4.17 17.35 2.14
CA TYR A 30 3.12 16.66 2.91
C TYR A 30 1.75 16.80 2.22
N TYR A 31 1.36 18.00 1.77
CA TYR A 31 0.13 18.19 0.98
C TYR A 31 0.14 17.34 -0.29
N PHE A 32 1.20 17.44 -1.08
CA PHE A 32 1.32 16.71 -2.32
C PHE A 32 1.22 15.19 -2.10
N SER A 33 1.89 14.67 -1.07
CA SER A 33 1.85 13.23 -0.78
C SER A 33 0.47 12.76 -0.37
N HIS A 34 -0.25 13.52 0.46
CA HIS A 34 -1.61 13.15 0.90
C HIS A 34 -2.62 13.20 -0.26
N ILE A 35 -2.52 14.22 -1.13
CA ILE A 35 -3.43 14.36 -2.27
C ILE A 35 -3.17 13.28 -3.32
N PHE A 36 -1.90 13.07 -3.70
CA PHE A 36 -1.59 12.29 -4.91
C PHE A 36 -1.08 10.88 -4.64
N ALA A 37 -0.52 10.58 -3.47
CA ALA A 37 0.15 9.31 -3.21
C ALA A 37 -0.51 8.46 -2.12
N ASP A 38 -0.89 9.06 -0.99
CA ASP A 38 -1.24 8.30 0.21
C ASP A 38 -2.49 7.44 0.05
N GLN A 39 -2.35 6.15 0.35
CA GLN A 39 -3.35 5.09 0.13
C GLN A 39 -3.79 4.85 -1.33
N LYS A 40 -3.51 5.73 -2.30
CA LYS A 40 -3.98 5.60 -3.71
C LYS A 40 -3.36 4.38 -4.37
N PHE A 41 -2.06 4.17 -4.17
CA PHE A 41 -1.36 3.02 -4.73
C PHE A 41 -1.79 1.70 -4.07
N MET A 42 -2.09 1.72 -2.76
CA MET A 42 -2.69 0.57 -2.07
C MET A 42 -4.08 0.25 -2.63
N THR A 43 -4.91 1.27 -2.88
CA THR A 43 -6.22 1.09 -3.55
C THR A 43 -6.08 0.38 -4.88
N ILE A 44 -5.20 0.88 -5.76
CA ILE A 44 -4.99 0.32 -7.10
C ILE A 44 -4.40 -1.08 -7.00
N PHE A 45 -3.40 -1.28 -6.15
CA PHE A 45 -2.74 -2.57 -6.00
C PHE A 45 -3.70 -3.63 -5.46
N SER A 46 -4.56 -3.31 -4.49
CA SER A 46 -5.62 -4.23 -4.01
C SER A 46 -6.61 -4.61 -5.10
N ILE A 47 -7.08 -3.63 -5.88
CA ILE A 47 -7.98 -3.88 -7.01
C ILE A 47 -7.31 -4.79 -8.05
N LEU A 48 -6.08 -4.48 -8.46
CA LEU A 48 -5.34 -5.28 -9.44
C LEU A 48 -5.01 -6.68 -8.91
N PHE A 49 -4.71 -6.81 -7.61
CA PHE A 49 -4.51 -8.11 -6.98
C PHE A 49 -5.78 -8.95 -7.07
N GLY A 50 -6.94 -8.40 -6.71
CA GLY A 50 -8.24 -9.06 -6.87
C GLY A 50 -8.54 -9.45 -8.32
N ALA A 51 -8.30 -8.55 -9.27
CA ALA A 51 -8.42 -8.85 -10.70
C ALA A 51 -7.51 -10.02 -11.12
N SER A 52 -6.28 -10.07 -10.58
CA SER A 52 -5.32 -11.14 -10.87
C SER A 52 -5.78 -12.52 -10.37
N ILE A 53 -6.59 -12.58 -9.30
CA ILE A 53 -7.14 -13.85 -8.79
C ILE A 53 -7.96 -14.54 -9.87
N LEU A 54 -8.84 -13.81 -10.56
CA LEU A 54 -9.66 -14.36 -11.65
C LEU A 54 -8.79 -14.74 -12.86
N LEU A 55 -7.89 -13.86 -13.27
CA LEU A 55 -7.02 -14.12 -14.44
C LEU A 55 -6.12 -15.34 -14.23
N VAL A 56 -5.55 -15.51 -13.04
CA VAL A 56 -4.70 -16.64 -12.70
C VAL A 56 -5.52 -17.92 -12.55
N ALA A 57 -6.72 -17.86 -11.95
CA ALA A 57 -7.61 -19.01 -11.84
C ALA A 57 -8.00 -19.54 -13.23
N SER A 58 -8.53 -18.69 -14.10
CA SER A 58 -8.90 -19.06 -15.47
C SER A 58 -7.69 -19.53 -16.28
N GLY A 59 -6.53 -18.89 -16.11
CA GLY A 59 -5.29 -19.30 -16.76
C GLY A 59 -4.74 -20.66 -16.30
N ASN A 60 -5.01 -21.06 -15.05
CA ASN A 60 -4.67 -22.39 -14.54
C ASN A 60 -5.67 -23.44 -15.04
N GLU A 61 -6.98 -23.15 -15.01
CA GLU A 61 -8.02 -24.03 -15.54
C GLU A 61 -7.82 -24.32 -17.03
N ALA A 62 -7.48 -23.31 -17.83
CA ALA A 62 -7.15 -23.47 -19.25
C ALA A 62 -5.93 -24.38 -19.51
N LYS A 63 -5.07 -24.59 -18.50
CA LYS A 63 -3.91 -25.49 -18.57
C LYS A 63 -4.19 -26.86 -17.93
N GLY A 64 -5.45 -27.15 -17.57
CA GLY A 64 -5.83 -28.38 -16.87
C GLY A 64 -5.33 -28.46 -15.43
N LEU A 65 -4.87 -27.35 -14.84
CA LEU A 65 -4.41 -27.30 -13.45
C LEU A 65 -5.57 -27.02 -12.49
N ASN A 66 -5.49 -27.56 -11.27
CA ASN A 66 -6.46 -27.26 -10.22
C ASN A 66 -6.24 -25.83 -9.70
N ALA A 67 -7.07 -24.87 -10.15
CA ALA A 67 -6.95 -23.47 -9.77
C ALA A 67 -7.05 -23.24 -8.26
N PHE A 68 -7.88 -24.01 -7.54
CA PHE A 68 -8.02 -23.90 -6.08
C PHE A 68 -6.69 -24.22 -5.38
N LYS A 69 -6.12 -25.39 -5.68
CA LYS A 69 -4.84 -25.82 -5.09
C LYS A 69 -3.71 -24.83 -5.43
N MET A 70 -3.66 -24.37 -6.67
CA MET A 70 -2.62 -23.43 -7.11
C MET A 70 -2.76 -22.07 -6.45
N HIS A 71 -3.98 -21.55 -6.30
CA HIS A 71 -4.23 -20.26 -5.64
C HIS A 71 -3.83 -20.29 -4.16
N TYR A 72 -4.33 -21.25 -3.39
CA TYR A 72 -4.03 -21.32 -1.96
C TYR A 72 -2.54 -21.58 -1.70
N ARG A 73 -1.88 -22.42 -2.51
CA ARG A 73 -0.43 -22.60 -2.41
C ARG A 73 0.34 -21.30 -2.64
N ARG A 74 -0.04 -20.52 -3.67
CA ARG A 74 0.56 -19.19 -3.91
C ARG A 74 0.37 -18.27 -2.72
N MET A 75 -0.83 -18.22 -2.16
CA MET A 75 -1.16 -17.34 -1.05
C MET A 75 -0.42 -17.76 0.22
N VAL A 76 -0.36 -19.04 0.57
CA VAL A 76 0.38 -19.52 1.74
C VAL A 76 1.87 -19.15 1.65
N ILE A 77 2.50 -19.36 0.49
CA ILE A 77 3.90 -18.97 0.30
C ILE A 77 4.07 -17.45 0.40
N LEU A 78 3.14 -16.68 -0.18
CA LEU A 78 3.16 -15.23 -0.09
C LEU A 78 2.97 -14.74 1.36
N ALA A 79 2.13 -15.41 2.14
CA ALA A 79 1.95 -15.13 3.56
C ALA A 79 3.24 -15.40 4.35
N CYS A 80 3.95 -16.51 4.07
CA CYS A 80 5.25 -16.78 4.69
C CYS A 80 6.29 -15.70 4.34
N ILE A 81 6.35 -15.28 3.07
CA ILE A 81 7.23 -14.18 2.65
C ILE A 81 6.84 -12.88 3.37
N GLY A 82 5.55 -12.59 3.50
CA GLY A 82 5.03 -11.44 4.22
C GLY A 82 5.38 -11.46 5.71
N LEU A 83 5.21 -12.59 6.40
CA LEU A 83 5.59 -12.72 7.81
C LEU A 83 7.10 -12.53 8.03
N LEU A 84 7.94 -13.10 7.15
CA LEU A 84 9.38 -12.87 7.21
C LEU A 84 9.71 -11.39 6.98
N HIS A 85 9.08 -10.76 5.98
CA HIS A 85 9.29 -9.34 5.71
C HIS A 85 8.83 -8.46 6.89
N LEU A 86 7.65 -8.73 7.44
CA LEU A 86 7.04 -8.03 8.56
C LEU A 86 7.92 -8.07 9.82
N TYR A 87 8.34 -9.27 10.24
CA TYR A 87 9.08 -9.46 11.50
C TYR A 87 10.60 -9.30 11.37
N CYS A 88 11.18 -9.46 10.18
CA CYS A 88 12.63 -9.38 10.00
C CYS A 88 13.11 -8.08 9.34
N LEU A 89 12.26 -7.38 8.59
CA LEU A 89 12.66 -6.20 7.81
C LEU A 89 11.91 -4.94 8.22
N TRP A 90 10.58 -4.90 8.09
CA TRP A 90 9.79 -3.68 8.28
C TRP A 90 8.34 -3.98 8.61
N TYR A 91 7.83 -3.32 9.66
CA TYR A 91 6.48 -3.54 10.17
C TYR A 91 5.36 -3.11 9.20
N GLY A 92 5.64 -2.31 8.18
CA GLY A 92 4.66 -1.88 7.17
C GLY A 92 4.39 -2.88 6.03
N ASP A 93 4.56 -4.19 6.29
CA ASP A 93 4.29 -5.23 5.29
C ASP A 93 2.84 -5.18 4.78
N ILE A 94 2.67 -5.46 3.49
CA ILE A 94 1.35 -5.65 2.87
C ILE A 94 1.17 -7.09 2.36
N LEU A 95 2.24 -7.85 2.18
CA LEU A 95 2.19 -9.16 1.51
C LEU A 95 1.38 -10.17 2.34
N PHE A 96 1.55 -10.19 3.65
CA PHE A 96 0.80 -11.07 4.54
C PHE A 96 -0.70 -10.77 4.46
N MET A 97 -1.08 -9.50 4.66
CA MET A 97 -2.48 -9.08 4.56
C MET A 97 -3.09 -9.43 3.20
N TYR A 98 -2.36 -9.21 2.10
CA TYR A 98 -2.85 -9.52 0.76
C TYR A 98 -2.98 -11.01 0.51
N ALA A 99 -2.09 -11.83 1.07
CA ALA A 99 -2.20 -13.27 1.00
C ALA A 99 -3.46 -13.78 1.74
N VAL A 100 -3.70 -13.30 2.96
CA VAL A 100 -4.87 -13.70 3.75
C VAL A 100 -6.16 -13.22 3.08
N MET A 101 -6.24 -11.94 2.70
CA MET A 101 -7.42 -11.40 2.01
C MET A 101 -7.62 -12.03 0.62
N GLY A 102 -6.55 -12.39 -0.07
CA GLY A 102 -6.60 -13.12 -1.33
C GLY A 102 -7.17 -14.54 -1.18
N MET A 103 -6.91 -15.22 -0.06
CA MET A 103 -7.56 -16.49 0.28
C MET A 103 -9.05 -16.30 0.57
N LEU A 104 -9.43 -15.24 1.30
CA LEU A 104 -10.83 -14.92 1.60
C LEU A 104 -11.63 -14.46 0.37
N ALA A 105 -10.99 -13.77 -0.58
CA ALA A 105 -11.61 -13.32 -1.82
C ALA A 105 -11.87 -14.47 -2.82
N TYR A 106 -11.04 -15.51 -2.81
CA TYR A 106 -11.06 -16.58 -3.81
C TYR A 106 -12.41 -17.32 -3.98
N PRO A 107 -13.17 -17.66 -2.93
CA PRO A 107 -14.49 -18.26 -3.06
C PRO A 107 -15.48 -17.41 -3.87
N ALA A 108 -15.32 -16.07 -3.87
CA ALA A 108 -16.17 -15.17 -4.63
C ALA A 108 -15.99 -15.32 -6.15
N ARG A 109 -14.96 -16.02 -6.65
CA ARG A 109 -14.69 -16.16 -8.09
C ARG A 109 -15.87 -16.72 -8.89
N ASN A 110 -16.70 -17.56 -8.27
CA ASN A 110 -17.88 -18.16 -8.88
C ASN A 110 -19.16 -17.35 -8.67
N LYS A 111 -19.11 -16.23 -7.94
CA LYS A 111 -20.26 -15.35 -7.64
C LYS A 111 -20.42 -14.25 -8.70
N THR A 112 -21.57 -13.59 -8.74
CA THR A 112 -21.85 -12.51 -9.69
C THR A 112 -21.07 -11.23 -9.34
N ALA A 113 -20.86 -10.35 -10.33
CA ALA A 113 -20.28 -9.02 -10.07
C ALA A 113 -21.13 -8.20 -9.07
N LYS A 114 -22.46 -8.35 -9.13
CA LYS A 114 -23.38 -7.71 -8.18
C LYS A 114 -23.11 -8.15 -6.74
N PHE A 115 -22.95 -9.44 -6.48
CA PHE A 115 -22.59 -9.96 -5.16
C PHE A 115 -21.28 -9.33 -4.67
N MET A 116 -20.24 -9.36 -5.51
CA MET A 116 -18.93 -8.81 -5.17
C MET A 116 -19.00 -7.33 -4.79
N LEU A 117 -19.75 -6.52 -5.56
CA LEU A 117 -19.91 -5.09 -5.31
C LEU A 117 -20.71 -4.81 -4.04
N ILE A 118 -21.81 -5.54 -3.78
CA ILE A 118 -22.60 -5.37 -2.54
C ILE A 118 -21.73 -5.71 -1.32
N THR A 119 -21.04 -6.85 -1.35
CA THR A 119 -20.15 -7.26 -0.26
C THR A 119 -19.02 -6.26 -0.06
N ALA A 120 -18.40 -5.77 -1.15
CA ALA A 120 -17.36 -4.74 -1.06
C ALA A 120 -17.90 -3.45 -0.43
N SER A 121 -19.07 -2.97 -0.83
CA SER A 121 -19.69 -1.78 -0.23
C SER A 121 -19.93 -1.97 1.27
N ILE A 122 -20.46 -3.12 1.70
CA ILE A 122 -20.68 -3.41 3.13
C ILE A 122 -19.35 -3.39 3.89
N LEU A 123 -18.31 -4.05 3.38
CA LEU A 123 -16.99 -4.09 4.02
C LEU A 123 -16.33 -2.70 4.12
N LEU A 124 -16.47 -1.87 3.08
CA LEU A 124 -15.98 -0.49 3.12
C LEU A 124 -16.73 0.36 4.15
N MET A 125 -18.04 0.15 4.27
CA MET A 125 -18.87 0.84 5.26
C MET A 125 -18.58 0.37 6.68
N ILE A 126 -18.29 -0.92 6.90
CA ILE A 126 -17.88 -1.43 8.22
C ILE A 126 -16.60 -0.75 8.68
N ASN A 127 -15.58 -0.67 7.82
CA ASN A 127 -14.34 0.01 8.15
C ASN A 127 -14.60 1.49 8.49
N ALA A 128 -15.32 2.21 7.62
CA ALA A 128 -15.62 3.61 7.85
C ALA A 128 -16.46 3.85 9.12
N ALA A 129 -17.41 2.95 9.41
CA ALA A 129 -18.25 3.03 10.61
C ALA A 129 -17.42 2.93 11.88
N VAL A 130 -16.42 2.03 11.94
CA VAL A 130 -15.55 1.89 13.12
C VAL A 130 -14.82 3.20 13.45
N TYR A 131 -14.19 3.81 12.45
CA TYR A 131 -13.48 5.06 12.67
C TYR A 131 -14.43 6.23 12.96
N TYR A 132 -15.57 6.30 12.29
CA TYR A 132 -16.60 7.29 12.61
C TYR A 132 -17.08 7.15 14.06
N THR A 133 -17.35 5.91 14.52
CA THR A 133 -17.75 5.65 15.90
C THR A 133 -16.63 5.98 16.89
N ALA A 134 -15.35 5.81 16.52
CA ALA A 134 -14.23 6.20 17.38
C ALA A 134 -14.18 7.73 17.58
N THR A 135 -14.39 8.51 16.52
CA THR A 135 -14.48 9.97 16.60
C THR A 135 -15.66 10.42 17.46
N GLU A 136 -16.85 9.83 17.27
CA GLU A 136 -18.04 10.20 18.04
C GLU A 136 -18.01 9.69 19.48
N ALA A 137 -17.24 8.65 19.77
CA ALA A 137 -17.05 8.12 21.13
C ALA A 137 -16.09 8.98 21.97
N MET A 138 -15.22 9.77 21.34
CA MET A 138 -14.17 10.55 22.01
C MET A 138 -14.66 11.40 23.20
N PRO A 139 -15.79 12.14 23.10
CA PRO A 139 -16.34 12.92 24.22
C PRO A 139 -16.79 12.08 25.42
N TYR A 140 -16.99 10.77 25.23
CA TYR A 140 -17.44 9.82 26.25
C TYR A 140 -16.31 8.94 26.80
N MET A 141 -15.08 9.09 26.28
CA MET A 141 -13.91 8.34 26.76
C MET A 141 -13.49 8.80 28.16
N SER A 142 -12.86 7.90 28.91
CA SER A 142 -12.31 8.29 30.21
C SER A 142 -11.14 9.27 30.03
N GLN A 143 -10.84 10.06 31.07
CA GLN A 143 -9.68 10.95 31.02
C GLN A 143 -8.36 10.18 30.83
N ALA A 144 -8.28 8.94 31.37
CA ALA A 144 -7.12 8.09 31.20
C ALA A 144 -6.93 7.70 29.72
N ASP A 145 -8.00 7.30 29.03
CA ASP A 145 -7.91 6.90 27.61
C ASP A 145 -7.57 8.10 26.71
N ILE A 146 -8.11 9.29 27.00
CA ILE A 146 -7.77 10.52 26.26
C ILE A 146 -6.29 10.87 26.46
N GLN A 147 -5.77 10.68 27.68
CA GLN A 147 -4.36 10.93 27.97
C GLN A 147 -3.43 9.95 27.27
N GLU A 148 -3.84 8.69 27.13
CA GLU A 148 -3.12 7.67 26.34
C GLU A 148 -3.05 8.07 24.87
N LEU A 149 -4.20 8.40 24.25
CA LEU A 149 -4.23 8.90 22.88
C LEU A 149 -3.40 10.18 22.68
N ALA A 150 -3.42 11.09 23.64
CA ALA A 150 -2.62 12.31 23.59
C ALA A 150 -1.12 12.00 23.60
N THR A 151 -0.70 10.99 24.37
CA THR A 151 0.69 10.55 24.46
C THR A 151 1.16 9.93 23.15
N ASP A 152 0.32 9.13 22.50
CA ASP A 152 0.63 8.57 21.18
C ASP A 152 0.65 9.65 20.08
N TRP A 153 -0.25 10.63 20.18
CA TRP A 153 -0.40 11.69 19.18
C TRP A 153 0.71 12.74 19.23
N VAL A 154 1.18 13.07 20.44
CA VAL A 154 2.28 13.99 20.71
C VAL A 154 3.22 13.33 21.75
N PRO A 155 4.12 12.45 21.29
CA PRO A 155 5.03 11.73 22.21
C PRO A 155 6.00 12.68 22.90
N SER A 156 6.43 12.29 24.11
CA SER A 156 7.48 13.00 24.84
C SER A 156 8.83 12.92 24.12
N SER A 157 9.73 13.87 24.40
CA SER A 157 11.08 13.84 23.84
C SER A 157 11.83 12.54 24.17
N GLU A 158 11.61 11.99 25.36
CA GLU A 158 12.17 10.71 25.79
C GLU A 158 11.65 9.55 24.92
N ALA A 159 10.34 9.47 24.67
CA ALA A 159 9.76 8.44 23.80
C ALA A 159 10.25 8.56 22.34
N ILE A 160 10.44 9.79 21.85
CA ILE A 160 11.01 10.04 20.52
C ILE A 160 12.45 9.53 20.46
N GLU A 161 13.28 9.85 21.46
CA GLU A 161 14.67 9.39 21.53
C GLU A 161 14.77 7.87 21.64
N GLU A 162 13.90 7.24 22.43
CA GLU A 162 13.80 5.78 22.55
C GLU A 162 13.44 5.13 21.20
N GLU A 163 12.44 5.64 20.49
CA GLU A 163 12.05 5.13 19.18
C GLU A 163 13.19 5.28 18.15
N ILE A 164 13.88 6.43 18.15
CA ILE A 164 15.04 6.66 17.28
C ILE A 164 16.16 5.69 17.63
N PHE A 165 16.50 5.54 18.90
CA PHE A 165 17.55 4.62 19.37
C PHE A 165 17.23 3.16 19.01
N ALA A 166 15.98 2.74 19.20
CA ALA A 166 15.53 1.40 18.83
C ALA A 166 15.72 1.13 17.33
N ASN A 167 15.35 2.10 16.46
CA ASN A 167 15.52 1.95 15.01
C ASN A 167 16.99 2.09 14.55
N GLN A 168 17.82 2.84 15.27
CA GLN A 168 19.27 2.96 15.02
C GLN A 168 20.09 1.85 15.68
N SER A 169 19.46 0.93 16.40
CA SER A 169 20.12 -0.24 16.97
C SER A 169 20.48 -1.27 15.88
N ASN A 170 21.49 -2.10 16.16
CA ASN A 170 21.83 -3.21 15.25
C ASN A 170 20.65 -4.18 15.09
N TRP A 171 20.69 -5.01 14.05
CA TRP A 171 19.55 -5.85 13.66
C TRP A 171 19.02 -6.76 14.79
N ILE A 172 19.90 -7.27 15.66
CA ILE A 172 19.54 -8.14 16.79
C ILE A 172 18.90 -7.30 17.89
N ALA A 173 19.53 -6.18 18.28
CA ALA A 173 19.01 -5.29 19.32
C ALA A 173 17.66 -4.63 18.94
N GLN A 174 17.42 -4.38 17.65
CA GLN A 174 16.13 -3.88 17.15
C GLN A 174 14.99 -4.93 17.26
N THR A 175 15.29 -6.20 17.52
CA THR A 175 14.31 -7.30 17.37
C THR A 175 13.08 -7.14 18.27
N SER A 176 13.23 -6.71 19.52
CA SER A 176 12.10 -6.49 20.43
C SER A 176 11.14 -5.44 19.87
N TYR A 177 11.65 -4.24 19.57
CA TYR A 177 10.90 -3.14 18.99
C TYR A 177 10.25 -3.52 17.65
N ARG A 178 11.01 -4.15 16.74
CA ARG A 178 10.48 -4.60 15.44
C ARG A 178 9.36 -5.62 15.58
N THR A 179 9.50 -6.56 16.52
CA THR A 179 8.48 -7.60 16.78
C THR A 179 7.22 -6.99 17.40
N GLN A 180 7.37 -6.03 18.30
CA GLN A 180 6.26 -5.27 18.86
C GLN A 180 5.50 -4.52 17.76
N MET A 181 6.18 -3.66 16.98
CA MET A 181 5.58 -2.91 15.88
C MET A 181 4.90 -3.81 14.84
N ALA A 182 5.54 -4.93 14.48
CA ALA A 182 4.95 -5.93 13.59
C ALA A 182 3.64 -6.51 14.15
N THR A 183 3.63 -6.83 15.44
CA THR A 183 2.46 -7.41 16.12
C THR A 183 1.34 -6.38 16.23
N GLU A 184 1.66 -5.15 16.63
CA GLU A 184 0.70 -4.05 16.66
C GLU A 184 0.09 -3.82 15.29
N MET A 185 0.88 -3.73 14.22
CA MET A 185 0.36 -3.54 12.86
C MET A 185 -0.59 -4.66 12.41
N LEU A 186 -0.33 -5.92 12.81
CA LEU A 186 -1.22 -7.03 12.50
C LEU A 186 -2.61 -6.89 13.14
N PHE A 187 -2.67 -6.43 14.38
CA PHE A 187 -3.91 -6.38 15.17
C PHE A 187 -4.62 -5.01 15.11
N SER A 188 -3.88 -3.90 15.19
CA SER A 188 -4.44 -2.54 15.08
C SER A 188 -5.05 -2.29 13.70
N GLY A 189 -4.49 -2.93 12.67
CA GLY A 189 -4.97 -2.89 11.29
C GLY A 189 -6.21 -3.76 11.01
N THR A 190 -6.82 -4.44 12.00
CA THR A 190 -7.87 -5.48 11.77
C THR A 190 -9.01 -5.02 10.84
N PHE A 191 -9.47 -3.77 10.97
CA PHE A 191 -10.52 -3.27 10.08
C PHE A 191 -10.00 -2.88 8.70
N TYR A 192 -8.71 -2.55 8.56
CA TYR A 192 -8.10 -2.27 7.25
C TYR A 192 -8.10 -3.50 6.33
N TYR A 193 -8.10 -4.72 6.90
CA TYR A 193 -8.32 -5.96 6.14
C TYR A 193 -9.67 -5.95 5.41
N CYS A 194 -10.74 -5.38 6.01
CA CYS A 194 -12.03 -5.23 5.34
C CYS A 194 -11.91 -4.35 4.08
N ARG A 195 -11.16 -3.25 4.16
CA ARG A 195 -10.90 -2.37 3.01
C ARG A 195 -10.17 -3.13 1.91
N VAL A 196 -9.12 -3.88 2.24
CA VAL A 196 -8.33 -4.65 1.26
C VAL A 196 -9.17 -5.73 0.59
N LEU A 197 -9.94 -6.51 1.38
CA LEU A 197 -10.85 -7.51 0.83
C LEU A 197 -11.91 -6.89 -0.08
N ALA A 198 -12.51 -5.77 0.33
CA ALA A 198 -13.48 -5.05 -0.50
C ALA A 198 -12.89 -4.63 -1.84
N LEU A 199 -11.67 -4.10 -1.83
CA LEU A 199 -10.99 -3.67 -3.05
C LEU A 199 -10.62 -4.83 -3.97
N MET A 200 -10.20 -5.97 -3.41
CA MET A 200 -9.99 -7.17 -4.18
C MET A 200 -11.30 -7.64 -4.85
N LEU A 201 -12.43 -7.63 -4.12
CA LEU A 201 -13.75 -7.97 -4.67
C LEU A 201 -14.18 -6.99 -5.77
N ILE A 202 -13.91 -5.68 -5.61
CA ILE A 202 -14.13 -4.68 -6.67
C ILE A 202 -13.30 -5.03 -7.91
N GLY A 203 -12.02 -5.37 -7.76
CA GLY A 203 -11.16 -5.80 -8.86
C GLY A 203 -11.66 -7.04 -9.59
N MET A 204 -12.14 -8.04 -8.84
CA MET A 204 -12.79 -9.23 -9.41
C MET A 204 -14.08 -8.86 -10.18
N ALA A 205 -14.90 -7.96 -9.63
CA ALA A 205 -16.11 -7.48 -10.29
C ALA A 205 -15.79 -6.71 -11.58
N MET A 206 -14.74 -5.88 -11.59
CA MET A 206 -14.28 -5.14 -12.77
C MET A 206 -13.91 -6.06 -13.93
N ILE A 207 -13.25 -7.20 -13.65
CA ILE A 207 -12.97 -8.23 -14.67
C ILE A 207 -14.28 -8.83 -15.22
N LYS A 208 -15.21 -9.22 -14.34
CA LYS A 208 -16.51 -9.78 -14.77
C LYS A 208 -17.38 -8.79 -15.54
N LEU A 209 -17.21 -7.51 -15.26
CA LEU A 209 -17.88 -6.43 -15.96
C LEU A 209 -17.16 -6.00 -17.24
N ASN A 210 -16.07 -6.66 -17.65
CA ASN A 210 -15.26 -6.28 -18.81
C ASN A 210 -14.76 -4.82 -18.75
N PHE A 211 -14.48 -4.32 -17.55
CA PHE A 211 -14.07 -2.93 -17.32
C PHE A 211 -12.72 -2.60 -18.00
N PHE A 212 -11.75 -3.52 -17.91
CA PHE A 212 -10.43 -3.38 -18.51
C PHE A 212 -10.40 -3.66 -20.02
N GLY A 213 -11.48 -4.22 -20.57
CA GLY A 213 -11.64 -4.44 -22.02
C GLY A 213 -12.24 -3.21 -22.71
N GLU A 214 -13.19 -3.42 -23.62
CA GLU A 214 -13.73 -2.36 -24.48
C GLU A 214 -15.07 -1.78 -24.00
N ARG A 215 -15.56 -2.18 -22.81
CA ARG A 215 -16.86 -1.73 -22.29
C ARG A 215 -17.02 -0.21 -22.24
N PHE A 216 -15.96 0.51 -21.88
CA PHE A 216 -15.95 1.97 -21.80
C PHE A 216 -14.98 2.56 -22.82
N ASN A 217 -15.43 3.56 -23.59
CA ASN A 217 -14.57 4.33 -24.50
C ASN A 217 -13.69 5.34 -23.72
N ASN A 218 -12.69 5.90 -24.40
CA ASN A 218 -11.72 6.81 -23.75
C ASN A 218 -12.36 8.08 -23.19
N LYS A 219 -13.37 8.65 -23.88
CA LYS A 219 -14.07 9.86 -23.42
C LYS A 219 -14.80 9.60 -22.10
N SER A 220 -15.49 8.48 -21.99
CA SER A 220 -16.19 8.08 -20.77
C SER A 220 -15.21 7.86 -19.61
N LEU A 221 -14.10 7.14 -19.85
CA LEU A 221 -13.07 6.92 -18.83
C LEU A 221 -12.44 8.23 -18.36
N LEU A 222 -12.16 9.17 -19.26
CA LEU A 222 -11.62 10.49 -18.91
C LEU A 222 -12.60 11.31 -18.08
N MET A 223 -13.88 11.35 -18.43
CA MET A 223 -14.90 12.05 -17.65
C MET A 223 -15.05 11.47 -16.25
N GLN A 224 -15.06 10.14 -16.13
CA GLN A 224 -15.08 9.46 -14.84
C GLN A 224 -13.82 9.77 -14.02
N ALA A 225 -12.65 9.77 -14.65
CA ALA A 225 -11.39 10.11 -13.99
C ALA A 225 -11.39 11.56 -13.48
N ILE A 226 -11.86 12.52 -14.28
CA ILE A 226 -11.96 13.93 -13.88
C ILE A 226 -12.91 14.08 -12.69
N PHE A 227 -14.12 13.53 -12.79
CA PHE A 227 -15.12 13.60 -11.72
C PHE A 227 -14.59 13.00 -10.40
N CYS A 228 -14.07 11.77 -10.46
CA CYS A 228 -13.52 11.11 -9.27
C CYS A 228 -12.26 11.82 -8.74
N SER A 229 -11.44 12.42 -9.59
CA SER A 229 -10.27 13.21 -9.14
C SER A 229 -10.72 14.47 -8.40
N LEU A 230 -11.66 15.22 -8.96
CA LEU A 230 -12.18 16.44 -8.33
C LEU A 230 -12.82 16.13 -6.98
N LEU A 231 -13.68 15.10 -6.93
CA LEU A 231 -14.31 14.68 -5.68
C LEU A 231 -13.28 14.17 -4.66
N GLY A 232 -12.32 13.35 -5.09
CA GLY A 232 -11.29 12.82 -4.21
C GLY A 232 -10.37 13.89 -3.64
N VAL A 233 -9.91 14.82 -4.49
CA VAL A 233 -9.10 15.98 -4.09
C VAL A 233 -9.88 16.88 -3.15
N PHE A 234 -11.16 17.15 -3.43
CA PHE A 234 -12.01 17.97 -2.57
C PHE A 234 -12.12 17.41 -1.16
N LEU A 235 -12.43 16.11 -1.01
CA LEU A 235 -12.52 15.45 0.30
C LEU A 235 -11.21 15.55 1.08
N ILE A 236 -10.09 15.22 0.42
CA ILE A 236 -8.75 15.23 1.05
C ILE A 236 -8.36 16.64 1.47
N LEU A 237 -8.51 17.64 0.58
CA LEU A 237 -8.12 19.01 0.85
C LEU A 237 -8.96 19.65 1.95
N ASN A 238 -10.27 19.38 1.98
CA ASN A 238 -11.15 19.93 2.99
C ASN A 238 -10.69 19.52 4.39
N ARG A 239 -10.46 18.21 4.62
CA ARG A 239 -9.99 17.75 5.92
C ARG A 239 -8.56 18.16 6.24
N LEU A 240 -7.67 18.08 5.26
CA LEU A 240 -6.27 18.45 5.47
C LEU A 240 -6.13 19.92 5.88
N ASN A 241 -6.92 20.83 5.27
CA ASN A 241 -6.96 22.23 5.65
C ASN A 241 -7.54 22.44 7.06
N TYR A 242 -8.58 21.68 7.43
CA TYR A 242 -9.12 21.70 8.79
C TYR A 242 -8.06 21.28 9.81
N ASN A 243 -7.39 20.13 9.61
CA ASN A 243 -6.35 19.65 10.52
C ASN A 243 -5.23 20.67 10.68
N ILE A 244 -4.78 21.29 9.59
CA ILE A 244 -3.71 22.29 9.65
C ILE A 244 -4.17 23.56 10.37
N TYR A 245 -5.39 24.04 10.13
CA TYR A 245 -5.94 25.21 10.82
C TYR A 245 -6.13 24.95 12.32
N SER A 246 -6.53 23.73 12.68
CA SER A 246 -6.78 23.29 14.06
C SER A 246 -5.54 22.71 14.76
N ASN A 247 -4.34 22.86 14.18
CA ASN A 247 -3.07 22.34 14.73
C ASN A 247 -3.08 20.83 15.02
N PHE A 248 -3.65 20.03 14.11
CA PHE A 248 -3.76 18.57 14.18
C PHE A 248 -4.37 18.12 15.52
N PRO A 249 -5.68 18.34 15.74
CA PRO A 249 -6.33 17.88 16.97
C PRO A 249 -6.27 16.35 17.07
N ILE A 250 -6.36 15.79 18.28
CA ILE A 250 -6.32 14.33 18.52
C ILE A 250 -7.37 13.59 17.68
N SER A 251 -8.54 14.20 17.43
CA SER A 251 -9.59 13.61 16.58
C SER A 251 -9.13 13.31 15.15
N ALA A 252 -8.06 13.95 14.67
CA ALA A 252 -7.47 13.66 13.36
C ALA A 252 -6.88 12.24 13.25
N MET A 253 -6.65 11.54 14.38
CA MET A 253 -6.30 10.10 14.41
C MET A 253 -7.31 9.22 13.66
N PHE A 254 -8.56 9.65 13.61
CA PHE A 254 -9.68 8.84 13.12
C PHE A 254 -10.21 9.30 11.75
N ASP A 255 -9.52 10.24 11.08
CA ASP A 255 -9.96 10.85 9.83
C ASP A 255 -10.19 9.86 8.68
N GLN A 256 -11.27 10.06 7.93
CA GLN A 256 -11.74 9.15 6.88
C GLN A 256 -11.74 9.76 5.48
N GLU A 257 -11.45 11.04 5.36
CA GLU A 257 -11.56 11.77 4.09
C GLU A 257 -10.50 11.31 3.10
N ASN A 258 -9.31 10.98 3.60
CA ASN A 258 -8.31 10.33 2.79
C ASN A 258 -8.65 8.86 2.49
N TYR A 259 -9.32 8.17 3.40
CA TYR A 259 -9.85 6.82 3.16
C TYR A 259 -10.82 6.83 1.96
N TRP A 260 -11.80 7.73 1.92
CA TRP A 260 -12.74 7.85 0.80
C TRP A 260 -12.12 8.49 -0.45
N GLY A 261 -11.36 9.56 -0.28
CA GLY A 261 -10.71 10.28 -1.37
C GLY A 261 -9.71 9.42 -2.12
N SER A 262 -8.99 8.53 -1.43
CA SER A 262 -8.08 7.56 -2.07
C SER A 262 -8.78 6.46 -2.87
N LEU A 263 -10.05 6.13 -2.57
CA LEU A 263 -10.86 5.24 -3.41
C LEU A 263 -11.17 5.91 -4.75
N MET A 264 -11.62 7.17 -4.69
CA MET A 264 -11.96 7.95 -5.88
C MET A 264 -10.73 8.24 -6.74
N MET A 265 -9.64 8.69 -6.10
CA MET A 265 -8.36 8.94 -6.78
C MET A 265 -7.75 7.65 -7.36
N GLY A 266 -7.81 6.53 -6.62
CA GLY A 266 -7.33 5.24 -7.11
C GLY A 266 -8.12 4.77 -8.34
N TYR A 267 -9.45 4.91 -8.34
CA TYR A 267 -10.28 4.63 -9.51
C TYR A 267 -9.95 5.56 -10.69
N ALA A 268 -9.79 6.85 -10.44
CA ALA A 268 -9.38 7.81 -11.47
C ALA A 268 -8.03 7.43 -12.10
N TYR A 269 -7.05 7.03 -11.30
CA TYR A 269 -5.74 6.57 -11.81
C TYR A 269 -5.88 5.33 -12.68
N ILE A 270 -6.73 4.35 -12.32
CA ILE A 270 -7.00 3.18 -13.17
C ILE A 270 -7.59 3.62 -14.52
N CYS A 271 -8.59 4.50 -14.52
CA CYS A 271 -9.18 5.04 -15.74
C CYS A 271 -8.14 5.73 -16.63
N LEU A 272 -7.30 6.59 -16.04
CA LEU A 272 -6.23 7.29 -16.75
C LEU A 272 -5.18 6.32 -17.31
N ILE A 273 -4.80 5.29 -16.56
CA ILE A 273 -3.85 4.27 -17.01
C ILE A 273 -4.43 3.47 -18.19
N ILE A 274 -5.71 3.09 -18.15
CA ILE A 274 -6.37 2.40 -19.28
C ILE A 274 -6.33 3.27 -20.53
N VAL A 275 -6.70 4.55 -20.40
CA VAL A 275 -6.66 5.51 -21.53
C VAL A 275 -5.23 5.69 -22.04
N PHE A 276 -4.25 5.84 -21.14
CA PHE A 276 -2.83 5.93 -21.49
C PHE A 276 -2.36 4.70 -22.27
N CYS A 277 -2.74 3.49 -21.84
CA CYS A 277 -2.40 2.24 -22.51
C CYS A 277 -3.00 2.13 -23.92
N ARG A 278 -4.18 2.73 -24.17
CA ARG A 278 -4.85 2.70 -25.48
C ARG A 278 -4.27 3.69 -26.49
N PHE A 279 -3.62 4.77 -26.05
CA PHE A 279 -2.95 5.69 -26.97
C PHE A 279 -1.70 5.07 -27.61
N LYS A 280 -1.31 5.52 -28.81
CA LYS A 280 -0.09 5.03 -29.50
C LYS A 280 1.19 5.82 -29.18
N VAL A 281 1.10 6.81 -28.28
CA VAL A 281 2.23 7.65 -27.85
C VAL A 281 2.98 7.03 -26.67
N LEU A 282 4.25 7.44 -26.48
CA LEU A 282 5.10 7.06 -25.34
C LEU A 282 5.29 5.53 -25.16
N ASN A 283 5.32 4.77 -26.25
CA ASN A 283 5.47 3.31 -26.21
C ASN A 283 6.74 2.83 -25.48
N ARG A 284 7.84 3.59 -25.57
CA ARG A 284 9.08 3.31 -24.80
C ARG A 284 8.83 3.42 -23.30
N VAL A 285 8.15 4.47 -22.85
CA VAL A 285 7.79 4.67 -21.44
C VAL A 285 6.89 3.53 -20.96
N LYS A 286 5.86 3.15 -21.73
CA LYS A 286 5.00 2.00 -21.42
C LYS A 286 5.79 0.69 -21.31
N SER A 287 6.76 0.50 -22.21
CA SER A 287 7.64 -0.67 -22.17
C SER A 287 8.48 -0.69 -20.88
N TYR A 288 9.02 0.45 -20.44
CA TYR A 288 9.78 0.51 -19.19
C TYR A 288 8.89 0.29 -17.97
N LEU A 289 7.72 0.93 -17.91
CA LEU A 289 6.77 0.75 -16.81
C LEU A 289 6.25 -0.69 -16.72
N SER A 290 5.98 -1.35 -17.86
CA SER A 290 5.55 -2.75 -17.86
C SER A 290 6.64 -3.71 -17.39
N GLN A 291 7.92 -3.37 -17.62
CA GLN A 291 9.04 -4.13 -17.06
C GLN A 291 9.12 -4.01 -15.55
N VAL A 292 8.96 -2.79 -15.00
CA VAL A 292 8.86 -2.57 -13.54
C VAL A 292 7.71 -3.36 -12.94
N GLY A 293 6.53 -3.34 -13.57
CA GLY A 293 5.35 -4.08 -13.10
C GLY A 293 5.53 -5.61 -13.09
N ARG A 294 6.42 -6.16 -13.93
CA ARG A 294 6.77 -7.60 -13.93
C ARG A 294 7.71 -8.00 -12.79
N LEU A 295 8.33 -7.02 -12.13
CA LEU A 295 9.19 -7.18 -10.95
C LEU A 295 8.54 -6.57 -9.69
N ALA A 296 7.21 -6.57 -9.58
CA ALA A 296 6.52 -5.91 -8.47
C ALA A 296 6.97 -6.43 -7.08
N LEU A 297 7.09 -7.75 -6.89
CA LEU A 297 7.54 -8.34 -5.62
C LEU A 297 9.03 -8.08 -5.39
N THR A 298 9.85 -8.19 -6.43
CA THR A 298 11.28 -7.88 -6.33
C THR A 298 11.51 -6.42 -5.98
N ASN A 299 10.86 -5.48 -6.67
CA ASN A 299 11.01 -4.06 -6.41
C ASN A 299 10.47 -3.69 -5.02
N TYR A 300 9.39 -4.31 -4.56
CA TYR A 300 8.89 -4.12 -3.20
C TYR A 300 9.94 -4.51 -2.14
N LEU A 301 10.49 -5.72 -2.22
CA LEU A 301 11.47 -6.21 -1.25
C LEU A 301 12.80 -5.46 -1.34
N VAL A 302 13.28 -5.17 -2.55
CA VAL A 302 14.51 -4.37 -2.76
C VAL A 302 14.32 -2.96 -2.23
N GLN A 303 13.15 -2.34 -2.40
CA GLN A 303 12.87 -1.03 -1.83
C GLN A 303 12.96 -1.07 -0.29
N THR A 304 12.34 -2.07 0.35
CA THR A 304 12.46 -2.24 1.80
C THR A 304 13.92 -2.38 2.20
N ILE A 305 14.69 -3.25 1.55
CA ILE A 305 16.12 -3.47 1.87
C ILE A 305 16.92 -2.16 1.73
N ILE A 306 16.70 -1.38 0.66
CA ILE A 306 17.39 -0.09 0.48
C ILE A 306 17.01 0.87 1.61
N CYS A 307 15.71 1.03 1.90
CA CYS A 307 15.26 1.94 2.93
C CYS A 307 15.76 1.54 4.32
N THR A 308 15.63 0.28 4.71
CA THR A 308 16.08 -0.18 6.03
C THR A 308 17.60 -0.17 6.14
N PHE A 309 18.35 -0.39 5.04
CA PHE A 309 19.80 -0.18 5.04
C PHE A 309 20.17 1.29 5.27
N ILE A 310 19.44 2.24 4.67
CA ILE A 310 19.74 3.67 4.86
C ILE A 310 19.37 4.13 6.27
N PHE A 311 18.18 3.78 6.75
CA PHE A 311 17.66 4.37 7.98
C PHE A 311 17.99 3.56 9.24
N TYR A 312 18.02 2.24 9.19
CA TYR A 312 18.17 1.44 10.42
C TYR A 312 19.63 1.19 10.78
N GLY A 313 19.88 0.87 12.05
CA GLY A 313 21.21 0.69 12.63
C GLY A 313 22.03 -0.48 12.10
N TRP A 314 21.40 -1.40 11.39
CA TRP A 314 22.13 -2.48 10.71
C TRP A 314 22.83 -2.01 9.41
N GLY A 315 22.50 -0.81 8.92
CA GLY A 315 23.15 -0.17 7.78
C GLY A 315 23.77 1.19 8.14
N LEU A 316 23.20 2.29 7.64
CA LEU A 316 23.73 3.66 7.81
C LEU A 316 23.15 4.40 9.02
N GLY A 317 22.11 3.86 9.69
CA GLY A 317 21.56 4.42 10.93
C GLY A 317 20.98 5.84 10.82
N LYS A 318 20.41 6.21 9.66
CA LYS A 318 19.87 7.57 9.42
C LYS A 318 18.43 7.81 9.88
N PHE A 319 17.83 6.90 10.64
CA PHE A 319 16.48 7.08 11.19
C PHE A 319 16.38 8.36 12.02
N GLY A 320 15.31 9.12 11.83
CA GLY A 320 15.09 10.42 12.49
C GLY A 320 15.90 11.58 11.90
N THR A 321 16.76 11.38 10.89
CA THR A 321 17.68 12.44 10.42
C THR A 321 17.23 13.14 9.14
N PHE A 322 16.30 12.57 8.36
CA PHE A 322 15.86 13.12 7.08
C PHE A 322 14.55 13.89 7.25
N GLU A 323 14.47 15.07 6.65
CA GLU A 323 13.21 15.80 6.50
C GLU A 323 12.41 15.29 5.29
N ARG A 324 11.17 15.75 5.14
CA ARG A 324 10.26 15.34 4.05
C ARG A 324 10.82 15.67 2.67
N LYS A 325 11.58 16.76 2.54
CA LYS A 325 12.30 17.12 1.30
C LYS A 325 13.39 16.11 0.92
N ASP A 326 14.16 15.64 1.90
CA ASP A 326 15.25 14.67 1.69
C ASP A 326 14.67 13.30 1.34
N GLN A 327 13.57 12.92 2.01
CA GLN A 327 12.81 11.72 1.70
C GLN A 327 12.27 11.74 0.26
N LEU A 328 11.75 12.87 -0.23
CA LEU A 328 11.25 12.97 -1.61
C LEU A 328 12.39 12.76 -2.62
N LEU A 329 13.55 13.38 -2.38
CA LEU A 329 14.72 13.16 -3.23
C LEU A 329 15.15 11.69 -3.23
N LEU A 330 15.20 11.06 -2.05
CA LEU A 330 15.54 9.65 -1.93
C LEU A 330 14.53 8.74 -2.65
N VAL A 331 13.23 9.02 -2.56
CA VAL A 331 12.20 8.27 -3.30
C VAL A 331 12.44 8.35 -4.80
N ILE A 332 12.76 9.54 -5.34
CA ILE A 332 13.07 9.71 -6.76
C ILE A 332 14.31 8.90 -7.14
N CYS A 333 15.37 8.94 -6.33
CA CYS A 333 16.59 8.16 -6.56
C CYS A 333 16.30 6.64 -6.59
N ILE A 334 15.51 6.13 -5.63
CA ILE A 334 15.11 4.72 -5.57
C ILE A 334 14.29 4.35 -6.81
N TRP A 335 13.33 5.18 -7.23
CA TRP A 335 12.52 4.91 -8.42
C TRP A 335 13.36 4.86 -9.70
N VAL A 336 14.28 5.82 -9.88
CA VAL A 336 15.20 5.82 -11.03
C VAL A 336 16.05 4.54 -11.02
N PHE A 337 16.63 4.19 -9.88
CA PHE A 337 17.39 2.94 -9.73
C PHE A 337 16.55 1.72 -10.09
N GLN A 338 15.34 1.58 -9.55
CA GLN A 338 14.46 0.43 -9.78
C GLN A 338 13.97 0.32 -11.22
N ILE A 339 13.70 1.45 -11.89
CA ILE A 339 13.38 1.47 -13.32
C ILE A 339 14.57 0.95 -14.13
N LEU A 340 15.77 1.48 -13.89
CA LEU A 340 16.98 1.07 -14.60
C LEU A 340 17.31 -0.41 -14.34
N PHE A 341 17.24 -0.83 -13.08
CA PHE A 341 17.42 -2.22 -12.66
C PHE A 341 16.41 -3.13 -13.37
N SER A 342 15.12 -2.80 -13.31
CA SER A 342 14.06 -3.60 -13.94
C SER A 342 14.27 -3.72 -15.45
N VAL A 343 14.58 -2.62 -16.14
CA VAL A 343 14.82 -2.63 -17.59
C VAL A 343 16.06 -3.46 -17.94
N ARG A 344 17.15 -3.32 -17.17
CA ARG A 344 18.39 -4.07 -17.41
C ARG A 344 18.22 -5.56 -17.12
N TRP A 345 17.52 -5.91 -16.04
CA TRP A 345 17.22 -7.28 -15.63
C TRP A 345 16.36 -7.98 -16.69
N MET A 346 15.31 -7.29 -17.15
CA MET A 346 14.37 -7.83 -18.12
C MET A 346 14.95 -7.98 -19.53
N LYS A 347 16.17 -7.49 -19.81
CA LYS A 347 16.89 -7.86 -21.05
C LYS A 347 17.34 -9.33 -21.02
N THR A 348 17.77 -9.81 -19.86
CA THR A 348 18.36 -11.16 -19.69
C THR A 348 17.35 -12.18 -19.14
N PHE A 349 16.47 -11.77 -18.23
CA PHE A 349 15.58 -12.67 -17.50
C PHE A 349 14.10 -12.45 -17.83
N ARG A 350 13.27 -13.47 -17.60
CA ARG A 350 11.82 -13.46 -17.86
C ARG A 350 10.97 -13.03 -16.66
N VAL A 351 11.50 -13.19 -15.46
CA VAL A 351 10.84 -12.93 -14.18
C VAL A 351 11.87 -12.34 -13.22
N GLY A 352 11.42 -11.56 -12.24
CA GLY A 352 12.29 -11.11 -11.16
C GLY A 352 12.72 -12.26 -10.25
N PRO A 353 13.81 -12.10 -9.50
CA PRO A 353 14.36 -13.14 -8.62
C PRO A 353 13.36 -13.61 -7.56
N PHE A 354 12.64 -12.69 -6.91
CA PHE A 354 11.67 -13.06 -5.88
C PHE A 354 10.38 -13.62 -6.49
N GLU A 355 9.96 -13.14 -7.66
CA GLU A 355 8.87 -13.75 -8.42
C GLU A 355 9.22 -15.17 -8.86
N TRP A 356 10.47 -15.41 -9.27
CA TRP A 356 10.96 -16.73 -9.63
C TRP A 356 10.94 -17.68 -8.43
N LEU A 357 11.42 -17.24 -7.26
CA LEU A 357 11.39 -18.03 -6.03
C LEU A 357 9.94 -18.37 -5.66
N TRP A 358 9.06 -17.36 -5.60
CA TRP A 358 7.66 -17.54 -5.28
C TRP A 358 6.95 -18.50 -6.24
N ARG A 359 7.19 -18.38 -7.55
CA ARG A 359 6.63 -19.28 -8.56
C ARG A 359 7.20 -20.69 -8.44
N SER A 360 8.51 -20.85 -8.22
CA SER A 360 9.14 -22.17 -8.09
C SER A 360 8.59 -22.94 -6.89
N LEU A 361 8.45 -22.27 -5.75
CA LEU A 361 7.81 -22.83 -4.56
C LEU A 361 6.33 -23.15 -4.80
N THR A 362 5.62 -22.33 -5.59
CA THR A 362 4.21 -22.53 -5.93
C THR A 362 3.99 -23.76 -6.80
N TYR A 363 4.81 -23.96 -7.84
CA TYR A 363 4.66 -25.09 -8.74
C TYR A 363 5.34 -26.36 -8.17
N GLY A 364 6.25 -26.21 -7.21
CA GLY A 364 7.04 -27.32 -6.67
C GLY A 364 8.14 -27.77 -7.62
N SER A 365 8.51 -26.93 -8.59
CA SER A 365 9.57 -27.19 -9.55
C SER A 365 10.26 -25.89 -9.91
N VAL A 366 11.58 -25.96 -10.10
CA VAL A 366 12.40 -24.80 -10.47
C VAL A 366 11.93 -24.26 -11.81
N GLN A 367 11.46 -23.01 -11.82
CA GLN A 367 10.98 -22.37 -13.04
C GLN A 367 12.14 -21.84 -13.88
N ASN A 368 11.98 -21.78 -15.20
CA ASN A 368 13.00 -21.19 -16.06
C ASN A 368 13.02 -19.65 -15.90
N ILE A 369 14.18 -19.12 -15.46
CA ILE A 369 14.38 -17.69 -15.22
C ILE A 369 14.95 -16.96 -16.46
N LYS A 370 15.71 -17.63 -17.32
CA LYS A 370 16.41 -17.02 -18.46
C LYS A 370 15.48 -16.91 -19.67
N LYS A 371 15.70 -15.87 -20.49
CA LYS A 371 15.22 -15.88 -21.87
C LYS A 371 16.16 -16.81 -22.65
N THR A 372 15.67 -17.99 -23.00
CA THR A 372 16.37 -18.91 -23.92
C THR A 372 16.89 -18.18 -25.13
#